data_AF-A0A9W7WCH7-F1
#
_entry.id   AF-A0A9W7WCH7-F1
#
_cell.length_a   1.000
_cell.length_b   1.000
_cell.length_c   1.000
_cell.angle_alpha   90.00
_cell.angle_beta   90.00
_cell.angle_gamma   90.00
#
_symmetry.space_group_name_H-M   'P 1'
#
loop_
_entity.id
_entity.type
_entity.pdbx_description
1 polymer ?
#
loop_
_entity_poly.entity_id
_entity_poly.type
_entity_poly.pdbx_seq_one_letter_code
_entity_poly.pdbx_strand_id
1 'polypeptide(L)'
;MVASLVVLYGNAVLLYRVPLTWSRWWCKVAHAGLLLVAIVLSLLGVRAAFDFHSANNIPHLYSLHSWIGISTVTLFILQWCVGLGAFLLPWSPLTFRAFLKPIHTWMGMAIFILSLISSLSGINQKLLLTLNGRNGSNTEPYTALPTEAVFANSLGLLVVIFGLVVLKILFNQEWKNPEFEQESNRPLLADAR
;
A
#
# COMPACT_ATOMS: atom_id res chain seq x y z
N MET A 1 3.02 -5.20 -7.65
CA MET A 1 2.36 -5.08 -6.34
C MET A 1 3.31 -4.71 -5.22
N VAL A 2 4.37 -5.49 -4.97
CA VAL A 2 5.31 -5.20 -3.86
C VAL A 2 5.93 -3.80 -3.96
N ALA A 3 6.47 -3.41 -5.12
CA ALA A 3 7.05 -2.07 -5.30
C ALA A 3 6.03 -0.93 -5.02
N SER A 4 4.77 -1.12 -5.38
CA SER A 4 3.73 -0.08 -5.25
C SER A 4 3.05 -0.09 -3.88
N LEU A 5 2.24 -1.12 -3.59
CA LEU A 5 1.37 -1.16 -2.41
C LEU A 5 2.08 -1.60 -1.13
N VAL A 6 3.34 -2.05 -1.21
CA VAL A 6 4.17 -2.33 -0.03
C VAL A 6 5.22 -1.24 0.12
N VAL A 7 6.20 -1.18 -0.77
CA VAL A 7 7.36 -0.30 -0.59
C VAL A 7 6.99 1.17 -0.73
N LEU A 8 6.43 1.59 -1.87
CA LEU A 8 6.10 2.99 -2.10
C LEU A 8 5.01 3.49 -1.15
N TYR A 9 3.96 2.69 -0.96
CA TYR A 9 2.89 3.00 -0.02
C TYR A 9 3.43 3.13 1.43
N GLY A 10 4.22 2.14 1.88
CA GLY A 10 4.83 2.15 3.22
C GLY A 10 5.69 3.38 3.47
N ASN A 11 6.50 3.80 2.50
CA ASN A 11 7.29 5.02 2.63
C ASN A 11 6.41 6.29 2.63
N ALA A 12 5.39 6.35 1.77
CA ALA A 12 4.50 7.50 1.67
C ALA A 12 3.72 7.77 2.97
N VAL A 13 3.27 6.73 3.68
CA VAL A 13 2.56 6.88 4.96
C VAL A 13 3.46 7.33 6.11
N LEU A 14 4.77 7.12 6.00
CA LEU A 14 5.75 7.53 7.00
C LEU A 14 6.23 8.97 6.86
N LEU A 15 5.91 9.68 5.76
CA LEU A 15 6.42 11.04 5.53
C LEU A 15 6.18 12.02 6.69
N TYR A 16 5.06 11.90 7.39
CA TYR A 16 4.73 12.75 8.55
C TYR A 16 5.40 12.33 9.87
N ARG A 17 6.15 11.21 9.86
CA ARG A 17 6.82 10.60 11.03
C ARG A 17 8.34 10.70 10.95
N VAL A 18 8.87 11.03 9.78
CA VAL A 18 10.31 11.25 9.58
C VAL A 18 10.61 12.72 9.91
N PRO A 19 11.73 13.03 10.60
CA PRO A 19 12.13 14.41 10.91
C PRO A 19 12.65 15.14 9.67
N LEU A 20 11.77 15.34 8.68
CA LEU A 20 12.04 16.15 7.50
C LEU A 20 11.84 17.62 7.86
N THR A 21 12.73 18.49 7.37
CA THR A 21 12.63 19.96 7.50
C THR A 21 11.61 20.57 6.54
N TRP A 22 10.70 19.76 5.99
CA TRP A 22 9.73 20.17 4.98
C TRP A 22 8.51 20.81 5.61
N SER A 23 7.97 21.84 4.95
CA SER A 23 6.69 22.41 5.36
C SER A 23 5.56 21.39 5.20
N ARG A 24 4.47 21.59 5.95
CA ARG A 24 3.30 20.70 5.91
C ARG A 24 2.71 20.56 4.51
N TRP A 25 2.72 21.64 3.73
CA TRP A 25 2.29 21.63 2.34
C TRP A 25 3.11 20.62 1.53
N TRP A 26 4.44 20.67 1.65
CA TRP A 26 5.34 19.79 0.87
C TRP A 26 5.19 18.34 1.29
N CYS A 27 5.01 18.07 2.59
CA CYS A 27 4.67 16.74 3.09
C CYS A 27 3.34 16.23 2.51
N LYS A 28 2.29 17.07 2.42
CA LYS A 28 1.00 16.71 1.82
C LYS A 28 1.11 16.39 0.35
N VAL A 29 1.81 17.20 -0.42
CA VAL A 29 1.97 16.98 -1.87
C VAL A 29 2.86 15.78 -2.15
N ALA A 30 3.95 15.60 -1.42
CA ALA A 30 4.78 14.41 -1.54
C ALA A 30 3.99 13.14 -1.18
N HIS A 31 3.21 13.17 -0.10
CA HIS A 31 2.34 12.06 0.29
C HIS A 31 1.31 11.74 -0.82
N ALA A 32 0.56 12.74 -1.28
CA ALA A 32 -0.44 12.55 -2.34
C ALA A 32 0.21 12.06 -3.65
N GLY A 33 1.37 12.61 -4.03
CA GLY A 33 2.10 12.26 -5.24
C GLY A 33 2.65 10.84 -5.22
N LEU A 34 3.32 10.42 -4.14
CA LEU A 34 3.85 9.06 -4.02
C LEU A 34 2.71 8.02 -4.01
N LEU A 35 1.58 8.32 -3.35
CA LEU A 35 0.41 7.45 -3.37
C LEU A 35 -0.23 7.37 -4.76
N LEU A 36 -0.25 8.47 -5.53
CA LEU A 36 -0.75 8.45 -6.91
C LEU A 36 0.12 7.56 -7.80
N VAL A 37 1.45 7.64 -7.67
CA VAL A 37 2.37 6.74 -8.38
C VAL A 37 2.11 5.28 -7.96
N ALA A 38 1.89 5.03 -6.68
CA ALA A 38 1.53 3.68 -6.20
C ALA A 38 0.21 3.18 -6.81
N ILE A 39 -0.81 4.05 -6.94
CA ILE A 39 -2.08 3.72 -7.62
C ILE A 39 -1.80 3.30 -9.07
N VAL A 40 -1.10 4.12 -9.85
CA VAL A 40 -0.80 3.81 -11.26
C VAL A 40 -0.08 2.46 -11.38
N LEU A 41 0.98 2.24 -10.60
CA LEU A 41 1.72 0.98 -10.62
C LEU A 41 0.88 -0.23 -10.17
N SER A 42 -0.04 -0.04 -9.22
CA SER A 42 -0.97 -1.09 -8.79
C SER A 42 -2.00 -1.44 -9.87
N LEU A 43 -2.55 -0.45 -10.56
CA LEU A 43 -3.47 -0.66 -11.68
C LEU A 43 -2.79 -1.40 -12.84
N LEU A 44 -1.54 -1.04 -13.17
CA LEU A 44 -0.73 -1.78 -14.15
C LEU A 44 -0.51 -3.23 -13.72
N GLY A 45 -0.23 -3.47 -12.44
CA GLY A 45 -0.09 -4.81 -11.88
C GLY A 45 -1.39 -5.63 -11.97
N VAL A 46 -2.54 -5.03 -11.66
CA VAL A 46 -3.84 -5.70 -11.77
C VAL A 46 -4.11 -6.02 -13.23
N ARG A 47 -3.91 -5.06 -14.13
CA ARG A 47 -4.10 -5.25 -15.57
C ARG A 47 -3.26 -6.42 -16.09
N ALA A 48 -1.97 -6.46 -15.73
CA ALA A 48 -1.08 -7.55 -16.11
C ALA A 48 -1.58 -8.93 -15.62
N ALA A 49 -2.16 -9.01 -14.41
CA ALA A 49 -2.73 -10.25 -13.90
C ALA A 49 -3.98 -10.70 -14.68
N PHE A 50 -4.88 -9.77 -15.00
CA PHE A 50 -6.06 -10.05 -15.83
C PHE A 50 -5.67 -10.46 -17.26
N ASP A 51 -4.67 -9.81 -17.84
CA ASP A 51 -4.17 -10.16 -19.17
C ASP A 51 -3.54 -11.55 -19.17
N PHE A 52 -2.75 -11.90 -18.16
CA PHE A 52 -2.19 -13.24 -17.99
C PHE A 52 -3.28 -14.30 -17.86
N HIS A 53 -4.31 -14.06 -17.03
CA HIS A 53 -5.42 -14.99 -16.86
C HIS A 53 -6.19 -15.19 -18.16
N SER A 54 -6.47 -14.11 -18.89
CA SER A 54 -7.21 -14.16 -20.16
C SER A 54 -6.42 -14.92 -21.23
N ALA A 55 -5.11 -14.66 -21.35
CA ALA A 55 -4.24 -15.34 -22.30
C ALA A 55 -4.08 -16.85 -22.02
N ASN A 56 -4.26 -17.28 -20.77
CA ASN A 56 -4.09 -18.67 -20.34
C ASN A 56 -5.43 -19.36 -20.01
N ASN A 57 -6.57 -18.75 -20.33
CA ASN A 57 -7.92 -19.27 -20.01
C ASN A 57 -8.12 -19.63 -18.52
N ILE A 58 -7.51 -18.85 -17.63
CA ILE A 58 -7.66 -19.00 -16.17
C ILE A 58 -8.86 -18.14 -15.74
N PRO A 59 -9.82 -18.68 -14.96
CA PRO A 59 -10.90 -17.89 -14.40
C PRO A 59 -10.39 -16.67 -13.61
N HIS A 60 -11.09 -15.54 -13.74
CA HIS A 60 -10.76 -14.33 -12.98
C HIS A 60 -11.34 -14.41 -11.57
N LEU A 61 -10.68 -13.75 -10.62
CA LEU A 61 -11.17 -13.49 -9.27
C LEU A 61 -11.71 -14.70 -8.49
N TYR A 62 -11.16 -15.90 -8.69
CA TYR A 62 -11.65 -17.11 -7.99
C TYR A 62 -10.94 -17.39 -6.66
N SER A 63 -9.80 -16.74 -6.38
CA SER A 63 -9.00 -17.00 -5.18
C SER A 63 -9.22 -15.93 -4.11
N LEU A 64 -9.07 -16.30 -2.83
CA LEU A 64 -9.12 -15.33 -1.73
C LEU A 64 -8.08 -14.21 -1.88
N HIS A 65 -6.88 -14.53 -2.37
CA HIS A 65 -5.85 -13.54 -2.71
C HIS A 65 -6.40 -12.46 -3.66
N SER A 66 -7.12 -12.87 -4.71
CA SER A 66 -7.67 -11.96 -5.70
C SER A 66 -8.81 -11.09 -5.14
N TRP A 67 -9.65 -11.61 -4.25
CA TRP A 67 -10.71 -10.85 -3.57
C TRP A 67 -10.12 -9.79 -2.63
N ILE A 68 -9.14 -10.18 -1.82
CA ILE A 68 -8.42 -9.24 -0.94
C ILE A 68 -7.68 -8.20 -1.80
N GLY A 69 -7.01 -8.63 -2.87
CA GLY A 69 -6.25 -7.75 -3.76
C GLY A 69 -7.11 -6.67 -4.42
N ILE A 70 -8.21 -7.04 -5.06
CA ILE A 70 -9.08 -6.07 -5.74
C ILE A 70 -9.79 -5.14 -4.75
N SER A 71 -10.18 -5.65 -3.59
CA SER A 71 -10.75 -4.84 -2.50
C SER A 71 -9.73 -3.83 -1.99
N THR A 72 -8.47 -4.26 -1.79
CA THR A 72 -7.38 -3.38 -1.35
C THR A 72 -7.11 -2.25 -2.34
N VAL A 73 -7.00 -2.55 -3.63
CA VAL A 73 -6.78 -1.54 -4.68
C VAL A 73 -7.96 -0.55 -4.74
N THR A 74 -9.19 -1.06 -4.66
CA THR A 74 -10.40 -0.22 -4.68
C THR A 74 -10.44 0.73 -3.49
N LEU A 75 -10.25 0.20 -2.27
CA LEU A 75 -10.19 0.99 -1.05
C LEU A 75 -9.05 2.01 -1.09
N PHE A 76 -7.90 1.64 -1.65
CA PHE A 76 -6.74 2.53 -1.77
C PHE A 76 -7.02 3.72 -2.69
N ILE A 77 -7.67 3.50 -3.83
CA ILE A 77 -8.08 4.58 -4.74
C ILE A 77 -9.11 5.50 -4.07
N LEU A 78 -10.14 4.93 -3.43
CA LEU A 78 -11.16 5.70 -2.71
C LEU A 78 -10.53 6.56 -1.60
N GLN A 79 -9.64 5.95 -0.82
CA GLN A 79 -8.89 6.61 0.24
C GLN A 79 -8.07 7.79 -0.28
N TRP A 80 -7.43 7.64 -1.44
CA TRP A 80 -6.67 8.71 -2.08
C TRP A 80 -7.57 9.85 -2.57
N CYS A 81 -8.68 9.53 -3.25
CA CYS A 81 -9.65 10.54 -3.70
C CYS A 81 -10.23 11.35 -2.54
N VAL A 82 -10.65 10.67 -1.47
CA VAL A 82 -11.13 11.32 -0.24
C VAL A 82 -10.03 12.17 0.39
N GLY A 83 -8.79 11.65 0.46
CA GLY A 83 -7.65 12.39 1.00
C GLY A 83 -7.32 13.66 0.22
N LEU A 84 -7.36 13.58 -1.12
CA LEU A 84 -7.15 14.71 -2.01
C LEU A 84 -8.20 15.80 -1.78
N GLY A 85 -9.49 15.42 -1.83
CA GLY A 85 -10.62 16.34 -1.65
C GLY A 85 -10.69 16.93 -0.24
N ALA A 86 -10.39 16.15 0.79
CA ALA A 86 -10.50 16.59 2.17
C ALA A 86 -9.26 17.35 2.68
N PHE A 87 -8.04 16.92 2.35
CA PHE A 87 -6.84 17.42 3.06
C PHE A 87 -5.87 18.24 2.20
N LEU A 88 -5.89 18.08 0.87
CA LEU A 88 -5.01 18.84 -0.02
C LEU A 88 -5.70 20.06 -0.61
N LEU A 89 -6.95 19.92 -1.07
CA LEU A 89 -7.70 21.01 -1.69
C LEU A 89 -8.28 21.97 -0.64
N PRO A 90 -8.32 23.29 -0.92
CA PRO A 90 -8.64 24.30 0.09
C PRO A 90 -10.12 24.37 0.46
N TRP A 91 -11.01 23.77 -0.33
CA TRP A 91 -12.47 23.95 -0.26
C TRP A 91 -13.18 23.28 0.92
N SER A 92 -12.52 22.40 1.66
CA SER A 92 -13.16 21.54 2.65
C SER A 92 -13.22 22.22 4.02
N PRO A 93 -14.38 22.25 4.69
CA PRO A 93 -14.52 22.85 6.01
C PRO A 93 -13.59 22.23 7.05
N LEU A 94 -13.09 23.02 8.00
CA LEU A 94 -12.18 22.55 9.05
C LEU A 94 -12.82 21.48 9.95
N THR A 95 -14.10 21.63 10.28
CA THR A 95 -14.87 20.64 11.07
C THR A 95 -14.94 19.29 10.39
N PHE A 96 -15.16 19.28 9.06
CA PHE A 96 -15.18 18.07 8.26
C PHE A 96 -13.79 17.40 8.20
N ARG A 97 -12.72 18.18 8.05
CA ARG A 97 -11.34 17.67 8.11
C ARG A 97 -11.02 17.04 9.46
N ALA A 98 -11.42 17.68 10.55
CA ALA A 98 -11.18 17.18 11.90
C ALA A 98 -11.88 15.83 12.14
N PHE A 99 -13.12 15.67 11.66
CA PHE A 99 -13.84 14.41 11.71
C PHE A 99 -13.22 13.31 10.84
N LEU A 100 -12.81 13.64 9.61
CA LEU A 100 -12.25 12.65 8.68
C LEU A 100 -10.81 12.23 9.01
N LYS A 101 -9.99 13.07 9.64
CA LYS A 101 -8.58 12.77 9.94
C LYS A 101 -8.37 11.42 10.66
N PRO A 102 -9.08 11.10 11.77
CA PRO A 102 -8.91 9.80 12.43
C PRO A 102 -9.34 8.63 11.53
N ILE A 103 -10.45 8.77 10.79
CA ILE A 103 -10.95 7.74 9.87
C ILE A 103 -9.93 7.49 8.75
N HIS A 104 -9.43 8.56 8.13
CA HIS A 104 -8.41 8.49 7.08
C HIS A 104 -7.14 7.80 7.60
N THR A 105 -6.66 8.15 8.79
CA THR A 105 -5.45 7.54 9.35
C THR A 105 -5.64 6.04 9.64
N TRP A 106 -6.76 5.67 10.25
CA TRP A 106 -7.08 4.27 10.55
C TRP A 106 -7.25 3.44 9.28
N MET A 107 -8.03 3.95 8.32
CA MET A 107 -8.28 3.27 7.04
C MET A 107 -6.98 3.10 6.23
N GLY A 108 -6.09 4.09 6.24
CA GLY A 108 -4.78 3.99 5.61
C GLY A 108 -3.96 2.82 6.16
N MET A 109 -3.88 2.69 7.49
CA MET A 109 -3.21 1.54 8.13
C MET A 109 -3.86 0.21 7.78
N ALA A 110 -5.20 0.14 7.80
CA ALA A 110 -5.93 -1.08 7.43
C ALA A 110 -5.65 -1.51 5.98
N ILE A 111 -5.66 -0.57 5.03
CA ILE A 111 -5.34 -0.85 3.62
C ILE A 111 -3.88 -1.32 3.47
N PHE A 112 -2.94 -0.73 4.23
CA PHE A 112 -1.55 -1.19 4.22
C PHE A 112 -1.42 -2.63 4.75
N ILE A 113 -2.12 -2.99 5.81
CA ILE A 113 -2.14 -4.37 6.31
C ILE A 113 -2.73 -5.32 5.26
N LEU A 114 -3.83 -4.93 4.60
CA LEU A 114 -4.43 -5.73 3.54
C LEU A 114 -3.49 -5.91 2.34
N SER A 115 -2.67 -4.90 2.00
CA SER A 115 -1.69 -5.03 0.91
C SER A 115 -0.55 -6.00 1.25
N LEU A 116 -0.13 -6.06 2.52
CA LEU A 116 0.82 -7.07 3.01
C LEU A 116 0.21 -8.47 2.91
N ILE A 117 -1.01 -8.67 3.43
CA ILE A 117 -1.73 -9.95 3.37
C ILE A 117 -1.92 -10.41 1.91
N SER A 118 -2.34 -9.50 1.04
CA SER A 118 -2.49 -9.78 -0.39
C SER A 118 -1.15 -10.16 -1.02
N SER A 119 -0.06 -9.44 -0.72
CA SER A 119 1.27 -9.76 -1.28
C SER A 119 1.76 -11.13 -0.83
N LEU A 120 1.62 -11.47 0.45
CA LEU A 120 2.06 -12.77 1.00
C LEU A 120 1.24 -13.93 0.43
N SER A 121 -0.09 -13.79 0.41
CA SER A 121 -0.98 -14.80 -0.18
C SER A 121 -0.72 -14.98 -1.68
N GLY A 122 -0.39 -13.90 -2.40
CA GLY A 122 -0.07 -13.94 -3.83
C GLY A 122 1.26 -14.65 -4.12
N ILE A 123 2.30 -14.38 -3.34
CA ILE A 123 3.58 -15.10 -3.42
C ILE A 123 3.35 -16.60 -3.19
N ASN A 124 2.63 -16.95 -2.12
CA ASN A 124 2.35 -18.34 -1.78
C ASN A 124 1.52 -19.05 -2.87
N GLN A 125 0.44 -18.40 -3.36
CA GLN A 125 -0.38 -18.95 -4.45
C GLN A 125 0.46 -19.16 -5.72
N LYS A 126 1.33 -18.20 -6.08
CA LYS A 126 2.16 -18.31 -7.28
C LYS A 126 3.19 -19.44 -7.16
N LEU A 127 3.82 -19.61 -6.00
CA LEU A 127 4.76 -20.69 -5.73
C LEU A 127 4.10 -22.06 -5.83
N LEU A 128 2.96 -22.25 -5.16
CA LEU A 128 2.23 -23.52 -5.18
C LEU A 128 1.71 -23.88 -6.58
N LEU A 129 1.31 -22.90 -7.39
CA LEU A 129 0.84 -23.13 -8.76
C LEU A 129 1.99 -23.43 -9.73
N THR A 130 3.14 -22.77 -9.56
CA THR A 130 4.29 -22.89 -10.48
C THR A 130 5.12 -24.12 -10.15
N LEU A 131 5.41 -24.36 -8.87
CA LEU A 131 6.24 -25.45 -8.37
C LEU A 131 5.36 -26.63 -7.90
N ASN A 132 4.44 -27.06 -8.76
CA ASN A 132 3.42 -28.06 -8.41
C ASN A 132 3.86 -29.52 -8.65
N GLY A 133 5.06 -29.74 -9.19
CA GLY A 133 5.62 -31.08 -9.43
C GLY A 133 4.84 -31.95 -10.41
N ARG A 134 3.96 -31.37 -11.25
CA ARG A 134 3.23 -32.15 -12.27
C ARG A 134 4.19 -32.69 -13.32
N ASN A 135 4.00 -33.96 -13.68
CA ASN A 135 4.72 -34.65 -14.75
C ASN A 135 4.68 -33.83 -16.04
N GLY A 136 5.86 -33.44 -16.54
CA GLY A 136 6.02 -32.62 -17.75
C GLY A 136 6.42 -31.15 -17.50
N SER A 137 6.43 -30.67 -16.25
CA SER A 137 7.08 -29.40 -15.91
C SER A 137 8.56 -29.64 -15.58
N ASN A 138 9.47 -28.82 -16.09
CA ASN A 138 10.91 -28.87 -15.78
C ASN A 138 11.23 -28.28 -14.39
N THR A 139 10.25 -28.24 -13.48
CA THR A 139 10.33 -27.54 -12.20
C THR A 139 10.12 -28.50 -11.04
N GLU A 140 11.08 -28.52 -10.12
CA GLU A 140 11.02 -29.26 -8.86
C GLU A 140 9.79 -28.84 -8.02
N PRO A 141 9.16 -29.76 -7.28
CA PRO A 141 8.02 -29.44 -6.44
C PRO A 141 8.42 -28.48 -5.30
N TYR A 142 7.49 -27.63 -4.89
CA TYR A 142 7.71 -26.64 -3.82
C TYR A 142 8.23 -27.27 -2.51
N THR A 143 7.80 -28.49 -2.21
CA THR A 143 8.23 -29.25 -1.03
C THR A 143 9.70 -29.65 -1.04
N ALA A 144 10.32 -29.77 -2.23
CA ALA A 144 11.76 -29.96 -2.38
C ALA A 144 12.55 -28.66 -2.14
N LEU A 145 11.85 -27.54 -1.92
CA LEU A 145 12.40 -26.22 -1.64
C LEU A 145 13.48 -25.78 -2.66
N PRO A 146 13.17 -25.77 -3.97
CA PRO A 146 14.13 -25.33 -4.98
C PRO A 146 14.53 -23.87 -4.76
N THR A 147 15.60 -23.43 -5.44
CA THR A 147 16.17 -22.09 -5.27
C THR A 147 15.16 -20.95 -5.48
N GLU A 148 14.24 -21.10 -6.44
CA GLU A 148 13.13 -20.16 -6.66
C GLU A 148 12.20 -20.06 -5.45
N ALA A 149 11.87 -21.18 -4.81
CA ALA A 149 11.04 -21.23 -3.61
C ALA A 149 11.72 -20.53 -2.43
N VAL A 150 13.01 -20.80 -2.22
CA VAL A 150 13.81 -20.14 -1.16
C VAL A 150 13.80 -18.62 -1.40
N PHE A 151 14.11 -18.19 -2.62
CA PHE A 151 14.17 -16.77 -2.97
C PHE A 151 12.84 -16.05 -2.73
N ALA A 152 11.73 -16.61 -3.21
CA ALA A 152 10.41 -16.01 -3.06
C ALA A 152 9.91 -16.03 -1.61
N ASN A 153 10.22 -17.06 -0.83
CA ASN A 153 9.94 -17.11 0.60
C ASN A 153 10.75 -16.06 1.37
N SER A 154 12.03 -15.88 1.03
CA SER A 154 12.85 -14.80 1.60
C SER A 154 12.27 -13.42 1.26
N LEU A 155 11.78 -13.21 0.04
CA LEU A 155 11.06 -11.98 -0.32
C LEU A 155 9.80 -11.78 0.52
N GLY A 156 9.01 -12.84 0.73
CA GLY A 156 7.85 -12.81 1.62
C GLY A 156 8.21 -12.40 3.05
N LEU A 157 9.29 -12.95 3.60
CA LEU A 157 9.80 -12.58 4.93
C LEU A 157 10.25 -11.11 4.98
N LEU A 158 10.93 -10.62 3.95
CA LEU A 158 11.32 -9.20 3.85
C LEU A 158 10.10 -8.28 3.80
N VAL A 159 9.03 -8.66 3.09
CA VAL A 159 7.75 -7.94 3.09
C VAL A 159 7.15 -7.86 4.49
N VAL A 160 7.19 -8.96 5.26
CA VAL A 160 6.73 -8.97 6.66
C VAL A 160 7.57 -8.03 7.52
N ILE A 161 8.90 -8.16 7.49
CA ILE A 161 9.82 -7.34 8.29
C ILE A 161 9.61 -5.85 7.98
N PHE A 162 9.57 -5.49 6.69
CA PHE A 162 9.31 -4.13 6.26
C PHE A 162 7.97 -3.62 6.78
N GLY A 163 6.90 -4.41 6.62
CA GLY A 163 5.56 -4.08 7.11
C GLY A 163 5.51 -3.83 8.62
N LEU A 164 6.16 -4.69 9.41
CA LEU A 164 6.24 -4.54 10.87
C LEU A 164 6.99 -3.28 11.28
N VAL A 165 8.09 -2.95 10.60
CA VAL A 165 8.84 -1.70 10.85
C VAL A 165 7.95 -0.48 10.55
N VAL A 166 7.28 -0.45 9.40
CA VAL A 166 6.36 0.65 9.05
C VAL A 166 5.26 0.80 10.09
N LEU A 167 4.61 -0.30 10.49
CA LEU A 167 3.53 -0.29 11.49
C LEU A 167 4.05 0.18 12.86
N LYS A 168 5.22 -0.29 13.31
CA LYS A 168 5.84 0.18 14.56
C LYS A 168 6.02 1.70 14.56
N ILE A 169 6.51 2.25 13.46
CA ILE A 169 6.71 3.70 13.31
C ILE A 169 5.37 4.44 13.35
N LEU A 170 4.34 3.94 12.67
CA LEU A 170 3.00 4.54 12.66
C LEU A 170 2.33 4.52 14.03
N PHE A 171 2.48 3.42 14.79
CA PHE A 171 1.91 3.29 16.12
C PHE A 171 2.65 4.10 17.19
N ASN A 172 3.94 4.42 16.96
CA ASN A 172 4.68 5.27 17.88
C ASN A 172 4.10 6.70 17.91
N GLN A 173 3.47 7.09 19.01
CA GLN A 173 2.86 8.41 19.14
C GLN A 173 3.90 9.52 19.31
N GLU A 174 5.08 9.21 19.87
CA GLU A 174 6.15 10.17 20.12
C GLU A 174 6.73 10.74 18.82
N TRP A 175 6.62 9.99 17.72
CA TRP A 175 7.12 10.40 16.41
C TRP A 175 6.06 11.10 15.56
N LYS A 176 4.90 11.45 16.13
CA LYS A 176 3.99 12.40 15.48
C LYS A 176 4.63 13.78 15.56
N ASN A 177 4.85 14.44 14.42
CA ASN A 177 5.37 15.80 14.42
C ASN A 177 4.34 16.77 15.08
N PRO A 178 4.66 17.39 16.24
CA PRO A 178 3.75 18.25 16.98
C PRO A 178 3.40 19.55 16.24
N GLU A 179 4.25 20.02 15.33
CA GLU A 179 4.00 21.23 14.53
C GLU A 179 2.79 21.04 13.59
N PHE A 180 2.59 19.82 13.06
CA PHE A 180 1.45 19.50 12.20
C PHE A 180 0.12 19.35 12.96
N GLU A 181 0.15 19.18 14.29
CA GLU A 181 -1.05 19.11 15.13
C GLU A 181 -1.61 20.53 15.41
N GLN A 182 -0.75 21.47 15.77
CA GLN A 182 -1.13 22.84 16.14
C GLN A 182 -1.68 23.66 14.96
N GLU A 183 -1.19 23.42 13.76
CA GLU A 183 -1.55 24.17 12.55
C GLU A 183 -2.87 23.70 11.89
N SER A 184 -3.49 22.61 12.39
CA SER A 184 -4.81 22.16 11.90
C SER A 184 -5.95 23.18 12.09
N ASN A 185 -5.71 24.21 12.91
CA ASN A 185 -6.62 25.32 13.18
C ASN A 185 -6.39 26.57 12.30
N ARG A 186 -5.47 26.55 11.33
CA ARG A 186 -5.18 27.69 10.45
C ARG A 186 -5.48 27.39 8.97
N PRO A 187 -6.02 28.36 8.20
CA PRO A 187 -6.28 28.19 6.78
C PRO A 187 -4.96 28.11 5.97
N LEU A 188 -4.91 27.16 5.02
CA LEU A 188 -3.74 26.81 4.19
C LEU A 188 -3.16 27.96 3.34
N LEU A 189 -3.86 29.09 3.25
CA LEU A 189 -3.45 30.26 2.46
C LEU A 189 -2.42 31.15 3.19
N ALA A 190 -2.14 30.90 4.47
CA ALA A 190 -1.15 31.67 5.23
C ALA A 190 0.30 31.24 4.93
N ASP A 191 0.53 29.99 4.53
CA ASP A 191 1.88 29.37 4.52
C ASP A 191 2.52 29.31 3.12
N ALA A 192 1.91 29.96 2.13
CA ALA A 192 2.39 30.04 0.75
C ALA A 192 3.17 31.35 0.45
N ARG A 193 3.60 32.08 1.48
CA ARG A 193 4.43 33.29 1.38
C ARG A 193 5.79 33.09 2.02
#